data_AF-A0A6S6QRZ0-F1
#
_entry.id   AF-A0A6S6QRZ0-F1
#
_cell.length_a   1.000
_cell.length_b   1.000
_cell.length_c   1.000
_cell.angle_alpha   90.00
_cell.angle_beta   90.00
_cell.angle_gamma   90.00
#
_symmetry.space_group_name_H-M   'P 1'
#
loop_
_entity.id
_entity.type
_entity.pdbx_description
1 polymer ?
#
loop_
_entity_poly.entity_id
_entity_poly.type
_entity_poly.pdbx_seq_one_letter_code
_entity_poly.pdbx_strand_id
1 'polypeptide(L)' 'MKVDLDKKRIEFQGEDGQTLSIYWDNRGEPYRQGLTFCLKENYDTLAYVFLEAQELRAVRDLLNRLYS' A
#
# COMPACT_ATOMS: atom_id res chain seq x y z
N MET A 1 6.77 1.63 -14.36
CA MET A 1 5.80 2.17 -13.37
C MET A 1 4.51 2.47 -14.10
N LYS A 2 3.44 1.71 -13.85
CA LYS A 2 2.12 1.99 -14.41
C LYS A 2 1.30 2.64 -13.30
N VAL A 3 1.01 3.92 -13.44
CA VAL A 3 0.12 4.66 -12.54
C VAL A 3 -1.25 4.63 -13.18
N ASP A 4 -2.18 3.89 -12.59
CA ASP A 4 -3.60 4.04 -12.91
C ASP A 4 -4.09 5.27 -12.13
N LEU A 5 -4.68 6.26 -12.79
CA LEU A 5 -5.11 7.51 -12.16
C LEU A 5 -6.55 7.41 -11.64
N ASP A 6 -7.36 6.50 -12.18
CA ASP A 6 -8.75 6.26 -11.75
C ASP A 6 -8.82 5.40 -10.48
N LYS A 7 -7.77 4.60 -10.23
CA LYS A 7 -7.54 3.92 -8.96
C LYS A 7 -6.29 4.51 -8.38
N LYS A 8 -6.35 5.25 -7.25
CA LYS A 8 -5.16 5.70 -6.50
C LYS A 8 -4.34 4.49 -6.01
N ARG A 9 -3.66 3.80 -6.92
CA ARG A 9 -2.99 2.52 -6.78
C ARG A 9 -1.68 2.59 -7.54
N ILE A 10 -0.61 2.23 -6.85
CA ILE A 10 0.73 2.10 -7.39
C ILE A 10 1.11 0.63 -7.27
N GLU A 11 1.72 0.08 -8.32
CA GLU A 11 2.21 -1.29 -8.34
C GLU A 11 3.72 -1.31 -8.61
N PHE A 12 4.44 -2.07 -7.79
CA PHE A 12 5.85 -2.37 -7.94
C PHE A 12 5.98 -3.85 -8.28
N GLN A 13 6.74 -4.15 -9.32
CA GLN A 13 7.03 -5.51 -9.77
C GLN A 13 8.43 -5.89 -9.29
N GLY A 14 8.53 -6.99 -8.55
CA GLY A 14 9.80 -7.60 -8.15
C GLY A 14 10.30 -8.57 -9.22
N GLU A 15 11.52 -9.08 -9.01
CA GLU A 15 12.20 -9.95 -9.97
C GLU A 15 11.60 -11.37 -10.03
N ASP A 16 11.00 -11.85 -8.93
CA ASP A 16 10.51 -13.23 -8.78
C ASP A 16 8.98 -13.38 -8.93
N GLY A 17 8.36 -12.57 -9.78
CA GLY A 17 6.89 -12.57 -9.94
C GLY A 17 6.13 -12.01 -8.74
N GLN A 18 6.85 -11.34 -7.84
CA GLN A 18 6.28 -10.61 -6.71
C GLN A 18 5.69 -9.28 -7.17
N THR A 19 4.51 -8.93 -6.66
CA THR A 19 3.87 -7.65 -6.90
C THR A 19 3.51 -6.99 -5.58
N LEU A 20 4.07 -5.82 -5.31
CA LEU A 20 3.61 -4.94 -4.23
C LEU A 20 2.62 -3.93 -4.80
N SER A 21 1.37 -4.02 -4.38
CA SER A 21 0.32 -3.05 -4.66
C SER A 21 0.09 -2.14 -3.46
N ILE A 22 0.13 -0.83 -3.68
CA ILE A 22 -0.13 0.19 -2.67
C ILE A 22 -1.32 1.02 -3.13
N TYR A 23 -2.41 1.06 -2.38
CA TYR A 23 -3.59 1.81 -2.80
C TYR A 23 -4.39 2.44 -1.66
N TRP A 24 -5.06 3.54 -1.95
CA TRP A 24 -5.99 4.16 -1.01
C TRP A 24 -7.25 3.29 -0.88
N ASP A 25 -7.67 3.04 0.35
CA ASP A 25 -8.80 2.19 0.69
C ASP A 25 -9.76 2.92 1.64
N ASN A 26 -11.06 2.69 1.47
CA ASN A 26 -12.12 3.22 2.32
C ASN A 26 -13.03 2.06 2.72
N ARG A 27 -12.86 1.58 3.96
CA ARG A 27 -13.44 0.31 4.41
C ARG A 27 -14.86 0.40 4.97
N GLY A 28 -15.58 1.49 4.68
CA GLY A 28 -16.96 1.66 5.17
C GLY A 28 -17.05 1.74 6.69
N GLU A 29 -18.24 1.49 7.26
CA GLU A 29 -18.55 1.60 8.69
C GLU A 29 -17.72 0.64 9.59
N PRO A 30 -17.11 1.13 10.69
CA PRO A 30 -16.93 2.53 11.07
C PRO A 30 -15.93 3.19 10.11
N TYR A 31 -16.26 4.36 9.53
CA TYR A 31 -15.51 5.03 8.45
C TYR A 31 -13.98 5.01 8.65
N ARG A 32 -13.31 4.00 8.09
CA ARG A 32 -11.85 3.83 8.15
C ARG A 32 -11.27 4.06 6.77
N GLN A 33 -10.62 5.20 6.61
CA GLN A 33 -9.89 5.58 5.41
C GLN A 33 -8.39 5.46 5.65
N GLY A 34 -7.69 4.88 4.69
CA GLY A 34 -6.28 4.57 4.85
C GLY A 34 -5.64 4.07 3.58
N LEU A 35 -4.49 3.45 3.74
CA LEU A 35 -3.65 2.94 2.65
C LEU A 35 -3.40 1.46 2.89
N THR A 36 -3.62 0.68 1.85
CA THR A 36 -3.41 -0.77 1.87
C THR A 36 -2.12 -1.09 1.13
N PHE A 37 -1.26 -1.88 1.77
CA PHE A 37 -0.12 -2.55 1.18
C PHE A 37 -0.49 -4.03 0.97
N CYS A 38 -0.43 -4.48 -0.27
CA CYS A 38 -0.69 -5.87 -0.63
C CYS A 38 0.50 -6.42 -1.39
N LEU A 39 1.21 -7.38 -0.78
CA LEU A 39 2.27 -8.14 -1.41
C LEU A 39 1.70 -9.46 -1.91
N LYS A 40 1.93 -9.74 -3.19
CA LYS A 40 1.53 -10.98 -3.83
C LYS A 40 2.72 -11.67 -4.48
N GLU A 41 2.67 -12.98 -4.58
CA GLU A 41 3.59 -13.82 -5.34
C GLU A 41 2.79 -14.90 -6.04
N ASN A 42 2.93 -15.06 -7.35
CA ASN A 42 2.24 -16.10 -8.13
C ASN A 42 0.73 -16.22 -7.80
N TYR A 43 0.04 -15.07 -7.69
CA TYR A 43 -1.38 -14.91 -7.34
C TYR A 43 -1.76 -15.07 -5.85
N ASP A 44 -0.88 -15.63 -5.02
CA ASP A 44 -1.09 -15.74 -3.58
C ASP A 44 -0.79 -14.43 -2.87
N THR A 45 -1.60 -14.09 -1.86
CA THR A 45 -1.38 -12.90 -1.04
C THR A 45 -0.45 -13.25 0.12
N LEU A 46 0.80 -12.79 0.05
CA LEU A 46 1.81 -13.01 1.08
C LEU A 46 1.61 -12.07 2.27
N ALA A 47 1.26 -10.81 2.00
CA ALA A 47 1.02 -9.82 3.04
C ALA A 47 -0.10 -8.87 2.63
N TYR A 48 -0.92 -8.50 3.61
CA TYR A 48 -2.00 -7.55 3.46
C TYR A 48 -2.10 -6.68 4.71
N VAL A 49 -1.62 -5.45 4.59
CA VAL A 49 -1.56 -4.50 5.71
C VAL A 49 -2.38 -3.27 5.36
N PHE A 50 -3.30 -2.91 6.25
CA PHE A 50 -4.05 -1.67 6.18
C PHE A 50 -3.53 -0.72 7.23
N LEU A 51 -3.20 0.49 6.81
CA LEU A 51 -2.80 1.56 7.71
C LEU A 51 -3.83 2.68 7.66
N GLU A 52 -4.39 3.02 8.81
CA GLU A 52 -5.25 4.18 8.97
C GLU A 52 -4.44 5.48 8.87
N ALA A 53 -5.14 6.61 8.72
CA ALA A 53 -4.54 7.93 8.55
C ALA A 53 -3.49 8.28 9.62
N GLN A 54 -3.67 7.85 10.86
CA GLN A 54 -2.70 8.09 11.94
C GLN A 54 -1.42 7.26 11.77
N GLU A 55 -1.56 5.98 11.46
CA GLU A 55 -0.44 5.06 11.24
C GLU A 55 0.37 5.47 10.01
N LEU A 56 -0.32 5.97 8.97
CA LEU A 56 0.33 6.50 7.77
C LEU A 56 1.24 7.69 8.06
N ARG A 57 0.88 8.57 9.01
CA ARG A 57 1.74 9.68 9.42
C ARG A 57 3.02 9.15 10.05
N ALA A 58 2.92 8.15 10.94
CA ALA A 58 4.07 7.54 11.57
C ALA A 58 4.99 6.84 10.54
N VAL A 59 4.41 6.11 9.57
CA VAL A 59 5.19 5.47 8.51
C VAL A 59 5.87 6.50 7.61
N ARG A 60 5.17 7.56 7.21
CA ARG A 60 5.78 8.67 6.45
C ARG A 60 6.95 9.29 7.21
N ASP A 61 6.76 9.60 8.49
CA ASP A 61 7.79 10.26 9.30
C ASP A 61 9.02 9.34 9.48
N LEU A 62 8.80 8.04 9.62
CA LEU A 62 9.87 7.03 9.62
C LEU A 62 10.61 6.97 8.28
N LEU A 63 9.90 6.89 7.16
CA LEU A 63 10.50 6.83 5.83
C LEU A 63 11.32 8.10 5.54
N ASN A 64 10.78 9.28 5.88
CA ASN A 64 11.53 10.52 5.77
C ASN A 64 12.80 10.46 6.62
N ARG A 65 12.75 9.96 7.86
CA ARG A 65 13.96 9.85 8.69
C ARG A 65 15.02 8.89 8.12
N LEU A 66 14.61 7.85 7.39
CA LEU A 66 15.53 6.84 6.84
C LEU A 66 16.15 7.25 5.50
N TYR A 67 15.45 8.08 4.72
CA TYR A 67 15.81 8.40 3.34
C TYR A 67 16.02 9.90 3.08
N SER A 68 15.99 10.76 4.12
CA SER A 68 16.35 12.20 4.07
C SER A 68 17.61 12.46 4.87
#